data_AF-A0A1V6FFD2-F1
#
_entry.id   AF-A0A1V6FFD2-F1
#
_cell.length_a   1.000
_cell.length_b   1.000
_cell.length_c   1.000
_cell.angle_alpha   90.00
_cell.angle_beta   90.00
_cell.angle_gamma   90.00
#
_symmetry.space_group_name_H-M   'P 1'
#
loop_
_entity.id
_entity.type
_entity.pdbx_description
1 polymer ?
#
loop_
_entity_poly.entity_id
_entity_poly.type
_entity_poly.pdbx_seq_one_letter_code
_entity_poly.pdbx_strand_id
1 'polypeptide(L)'
;MCKWHNLVLSLLAMMSLGLGLILGTACAQDGRRATSQHKQPKTSSWRFDAWGKGEEVVKMLEKLRAEDPQEYERLEQLRKSDVEKFFREVRSRLPRREGFSSKISPIEQRCQELSRSYLAAKDDAEKARIAAELRKALKESFDLVISDAQARIERLQKQVGDLQAKEEQILAERLQMFLSGEQDGALAPQPPPGP
;
A
#
# COMPACT_ATOMS: atom_id res chain seq x y z
N MET A 1 -0.79 -13.78 41.84
CA MET A 1 -0.77 -12.69 40.85
C MET A 1 0.12 -11.58 41.38
N CYS A 2 1.37 -11.44 40.91
CA CYS A 2 2.27 -10.29 41.11
C CYS A 2 3.71 -10.64 40.67
N LYS A 3 3.93 -10.94 39.37
CA LYS A 3 5.29 -11.13 38.81
C LYS A 3 5.59 -10.26 37.57
N TRP A 4 4.62 -9.48 37.09
CA TRP A 4 4.77 -8.69 35.86
C TRP A 4 5.20 -7.23 36.07
N HIS A 5 5.07 -6.69 37.29
CA HIS A 5 5.43 -5.28 37.54
C HIS A 5 6.94 -5.01 37.68
N ASN A 6 7.77 -6.02 37.98
CA ASN A 6 9.22 -5.82 38.16
C ASN A 6 10.02 -5.80 36.83
N LEU A 7 9.44 -6.27 35.73
CA LEU A 7 10.13 -6.29 34.43
C LEU A 7 10.04 -4.94 33.68
N VAL A 8 8.97 -4.17 33.91
CA VAL A 8 8.75 -2.88 33.22
C VAL A 8 9.66 -1.78 33.77
N LEU A 9 10.06 -1.85 35.04
CA LEU A 9 10.94 -0.86 35.67
C LEU A 9 12.41 -1.02 35.31
N SER A 10 12.86 -2.19 34.83
CA SER A 10 14.27 -2.40 34.49
C SER A 10 14.65 -1.92 33.09
N LEU A 11 13.69 -1.78 32.17
CA LEU A 11 13.93 -1.32 30.80
C LEU A 11 14.03 0.21 30.67
N LEU A 12 13.57 0.96 31.67
CA LEU A 12 13.61 2.43 31.68
C LEU A 12 14.94 3.01 32.19
N ALA A 13 15.84 2.18 32.72
CA ALA A 13 17.14 2.61 33.25
C ALA A 13 18.31 2.58 32.23
N MET A 14 18.12 2.03 31.03
CA MET A 14 19.20 1.89 30.03
C MET A 14 19.23 2.97 28.95
N MET A 15 18.36 3.99 29.00
CA MET A 15 18.28 5.08 28.02
C MET A 15 18.92 6.39 28.53
N SER A 16 19.97 6.30 29.34
CA SER A 16 20.62 7.46 29.97
C SER A 16 22.16 7.42 29.94
N LEU A 17 22.74 7.03 28.81
CA LEU A 17 24.15 7.27 28.47
C LEU A 17 24.12 7.78 27.02
N GLY A 18 24.35 9.06 26.72
CA GLY A 18 25.38 9.91 27.27
C GLY A 18 26.28 10.28 26.11
N LEU A 19 26.07 11.49 25.58
CA LEU A 19 26.80 12.09 24.46
C LEU A 19 28.32 11.96 24.61
N GLY A 20 29.03 11.76 23.50
CA GLY A 20 30.48 11.86 23.47
C GLY A 20 31.08 11.94 22.07
N LEU A 21 31.52 13.16 21.71
CA LEU A 21 32.57 13.55 20.77
C LEU A 21 32.35 13.51 19.24
N ILE A 22 32.26 14.73 18.71
CA ILE A 22 32.61 15.19 17.37
C ILE A 22 34.10 15.56 17.36
N LEU A 23 34.84 15.14 16.33
CA LEU A 23 36.05 15.74 15.69
C LEU A 23 36.59 14.63 14.77
N GLY A 24 36.48 14.65 13.44
CA GLY A 24 36.92 15.69 12.52
C GLY A 24 37.99 15.06 11.62
N THR A 25 37.78 15.01 10.30
CA THR A 25 38.83 15.10 9.26
C THR A 25 38.16 15.13 7.90
N ALA A 26 38.26 16.31 7.27
CA ALA A 26 38.04 16.48 5.86
C ALA A 26 39.25 15.92 5.10
N CYS A 27 38.98 15.16 4.05
CA CYS A 27 39.86 15.06 2.89
C CYS A 27 38.99 15.10 1.64
N ALA A 28 39.24 16.12 0.85
CA ALA A 28 38.72 16.31 -0.49
C ALA A 28 39.26 15.24 -1.43
N GLN A 29 38.45 14.78 -2.38
CA GLN A 29 38.93 14.69 -3.76
C GLN A 29 37.79 14.60 -4.77
N ASP A 30 37.88 15.54 -5.71
CA ASP A 30 37.13 15.64 -6.95
C ASP A 30 37.12 14.33 -7.75
N GLY A 31 35.91 13.91 -8.10
CA GLY A 31 35.65 12.89 -9.10
C GLY A 31 34.35 13.23 -9.81
N ARG A 32 34.41 14.13 -10.79
CA ARG A 32 33.30 14.37 -11.74
C ARG A 32 32.94 13.05 -12.42
N ARG A 33 31.82 12.47 -12.00
CA ARG A 33 30.97 11.64 -12.86
C ARG A 33 29.60 12.27 -12.86
N ALA A 34 29.30 12.98 -13.95
CA ALA A 34 27.96 13.44 -14.25
C ALA A 34 27.10 12.21 -14.58
N THR A 35 26.63 11.51 -13.56
CA THR A 35 25.38 10.77 -13.66
C THR A 35 24.29 11.80 -13.53
N SER A 36 23.52 11.99 -14.61
CA SER A 36 22.26 12.70 -14.58
C SER A 36 21.33 11.97 -13.62
N GLN A 37 21.41 12.29 -12.33
CA GLN A 37 20.31 12.07 -11.41
C GLN A 37 19.20 13.01 -11.88
N HIS A 38 18.38 12.51 -12.81
CA HIS A 38 17.01 12.96 -12.92
C HIS A 38 16.38 12.61 -11.57
N LYS A 39 16.45 13.55 -10.61
CA LYS A 39 15.69 13.48 -9.37
C LYS A 39 14.22 13.49 -9.78
N GLN A 40 13.67 12.31 -9.99
CA GLN A 40 12.25 12.05 -10.03
C GLN A 40 11.63 12.83 -8.84
N PRO A 41 10.70 13.77 -9.09
CA PRO A 41 10.06 14.47 -8.00
C PRO A 41 9.35 13.42 -7.15
N LYS A 42 9.58 13.44 -5.83
CA LYS A 42 8.83 12.64 -4.85
C LYS A 42 7.36 13.08 -4.91
N THR A 43 6.58 12.55 -5.85
CA THR A 43 5.12 12.73 -5.88
C THR A 43 4.45 11.52 -5.23
N SER A 44 4.93 11.14 -4.05
CA SER A 44 4.16 10.36 -3.09
C SER A 44 3.09 11.30 -2.51
N SER A 45 2.04 11.54 -3.30
CA SER A 45 0.82 12.14 -2.78
C SER A 45 0.31 11.20 -1.70
N TRP A 46 0.34 11.65 -0.45
CA TRP A 46 0.00 10.89 0.76
C TRP A 46 -1.34 10.11 0.66
N ARG A 47 -2.24 10.53 -0.25
CA ARG A 47 -3.52 9.85 -0.53
C ARG A 47 -3.38 8.53 -1.32
N PHE A 48 -2.41 8.35 -2.21
CA PHE A 48 -2.25 7.06 -2.93
C PHE A 48 -1.51 6.02 -2.10
N ASP A 49 -0.57 6.46 -1.26
CA ASP A 49 0.14 5.58 -0.32
C ASP A 49 -0.81 5.08 0.76
N ALA A 50 -1.75 5.92 1.22
CA ALA A 50 -2.83 5.50 2.11
C ALA A 50 -3.75 4.40 1.52
N TRP A 51 -3.78 4.24 0.19
CA TRP A 51 -4.51 3.18 -0.51
C TRP A 51 -3.62 2.00 -0.93
N GLY A 52 -2.31 2.05 -0.63
CA GLY A 52 -1.33 1.04 -1.04
C GLY A 52 -1.16 0.95 -2.57
N LYS A 53 -1.43 2.03 -3.30
CA LYS A 53 -1.40 2.10 -4.77
C LYS A 53 -0.34 3.09 -5.31
N GLY A 54 0.48 3.68 -4.45
CA GLY A 54 1.49 4.68 -4.82
C GLY A 54 2.41 4.21 -5.94
N GLU A 55 2.97 3.00 -5.81
CA GLU A 55 3.90 2.45 -6.81
C GLU A 55 3.22 2.13 -8.15
N GLU A 56 2.00 1.60 -8.13
CA GLU A 56 1.25 1.29 -9.36
C GLU A 56 0.83 2.55 -10.12
N VAL A 57 0.47 3.61 -9.39
CA VAL A 57 0.13 4.92 -9.96
C VAL A 57 1.35 5.54 -10.62
N VAL A 58 2.52 5.48 -9.97
CA VAL A 58 3.78 5.96 -10.55
C VAL A 58 4.09 5.20 -11.84
N LYS A 59 4.06 3.86 -11.82
CA LYS A 59 4.30 3.04 -13.02
C LYS A 59 3.32 3.34 -14.16
N MET A 60 2.04 3.55 -13.84
CA MET A 60 1.02 3.89 -14.82
C MET A 60 1.25 5.28 -15.44
N LEU A 61 1.59 6.28 -14.61
CA LEU A 61 1.89 7.63 -15.09
C LEU A 61 3.18 7.67 -15.92
N GLU A 62 4.20 6.88 -15.57
CA GLU A 62 5.44 6.76 -16.35
C GLU A 62 5.19 6.12 -17.71
N LYS A 63 4.38 5.06 -17.78
CA LYS A 63 3.96 4.47 -19.05
C LYS A 63 3.17 5.46 -19.89
N LEU A 64 2.19 6.14 -19.29
CA LEU A 64 1.37 7.12 -19.98
C LEU A 64 2.23 8.27 -20.55
N ARG A 65 3.25 8.71 -19.81
CA ARG A 65 4.18 9.74 -20.29
C ARG A 65 4.94 9.31 -21.54
N ALA A 66 5.25 8.02 -21.69
CA ALA A 66 5.96 7.47 -22.83
C ALA A 66 5.04 7.17 -24.02
N GLU A 67 3.83 6.68 -23.75
CA GLU A 67 2.86 6.24 -24.77
C GLU A 67 1.98 7.39 -25.29
N ASP A 68 1.55 8.29 -24.40
CA ASP A 68 0.69 9.44 -24.71
C ASP A 68 1.04 10.67 -23.83
N PRO A 69 2.03 11.47 -24.25
CA PRO A 69 2.48 12.62 -23.47
C PRO A 69 1.43 13.73 -23.35
N GLN A 70 0.50 13.85 -24.31
CA GLN A 70 -0.57 14.86 -24.25
C GLN A 70 -1.56 14.51 -23.14
N GLU A 71 -1.93 13.24 -23.04
CA GLU A 71 -2.83 12.78 -21.98
C GLU A 71 -2.17 12.82 -20.59
N TYR A 72 -0.86 12.56 -20.53
CA TYR A 72 -0.08 12.79 -19.31
C TYR A 72 -0.11 14.25 -18.86
N GLU A 73 0.12 15.21 -19.77
CA GLU A 73 0.04 16.64 -19.46
C GLU A 73 -1.36 17.06 -19.02
N ARG A 74 -2.42 16.54 -19.66
CA ARG A 74 -3.80 16.79 -19.24
C ARG A 74 -4.05 16.29 -17.81
N LEU A 75 -3.59 15.08 -17.47
CA LEU A 75 -3.74 14.56 -16.10
C LEU A 75 -2.92 15.34 -15.08
N GLU A 76 -1.72 15.82 -15.44
CA GLU A 76 -0.90 16.68 -14.59
C GLU A 76 -1.55 18.05 -14.33
N GLN A 77 -2.20 18.62 -15.35
CA GLN A 77 -3.01 19.83 -15.18
C GLN A 77 -4.23 19.55 -14.31
N LEU A 78 -4.92 18.44 -14.55
CA LEU A 78 -6.08 18.02 -13.75
C LEU A 78 -5.71 17.81 -12.28
N ARG A 79 -4.53 17.24 -12.00
CA ARG A 79 -3.98 17.07 -10.65
C ARG A 79 -3.84 18.39 -9.90
N LYS A 80 -3.55 19.49 -10.61
CA LYS A 80 -3.40 20.83 -10.03
C LYS A 80 -4.75 21.55 -9.88
N SER A 81 -5.70 21.33 -10.78
CA SER A 81 -6.98 22.05 -10.81
C SER A 81 -8.10 21.34 -10.04
N ASP A 82 -8.26 20.02 -10.19
CA ASP A 82 -9.31 19.21 -9.58
C ASP A 82 -8.75 17.84 -9.17
N VAL A 83 -8.29 17.81 -7.93
CA VAL A 83 -7.67 16.64 -7.31
C VAL A 83 -8.62 15.44 -7.27
N GLU A 84 -9.91 15.64 -6.98
CA GLU A 84 -10.89 14.56 -6.86
C GLU A 84 -11.23 13.94 -8.23
N LYS A 85 -11.31 14.76 -9.27
CA LYS A 85 -11.49 14.27 -10.65
C LYS A 85 -10.25 13.54 -11.15
N PHE A 86 -9.05 14.05 -10.85
CA PHE A 86 -7.80 13.35 -11.11
C PHE A 86 -7.76 11.95 -10.47
N PHE A 87 -8.13 11.84 -9.19
CA PHE A 87 -8.16 10.54 -8.49
C PHE A 87 -9.13 9.55 -9.13
N ARG A 88 -10.33 10.00 -9.54
CA ARG A 88 -11.30 9.14 -10.23
C ARG A 88 -10.75 8.59 -11.54
N GLU A 89 -10.16 9.46 -12.36
CA GLU A 89 -9.62 9.07 -13.66
C GLU A 89 -8.43 8.11 -13.50
N VAL A 90 -7.49 8.42 -12.59
CA VAL A 90 -6.38 7.52 -12.25
C VAL A 90 -6.88 6.17 -11.76
N ARG A 91 -7.85 6.15 -10.83
CA ARG A 91 -8.42 4.91 -10.28
C ARG A 91 -9.08 4.05 -11.35
N SER A 92 -9.72 4.66 -12.35
CA SER A 92 -10.37 3.93 -13.46
C SER A 92 -9.37 3.18 -14.37
N ARG A 93 -8.11 3.63 -14.40
CA ARG A 93 -7.05 3.07 -15.25
C ARG A 93 -6.16 2.05 -14.55
N LEU A 94 -6.20 2.00 -13.22
CA LEU A 94 -5.43 1.03 -12.47
C LEU A 94 -6.09 -0.35 -12.55
N PRO A 95 -5.29 -1.43 -12.60
CA PRO A 95 -5.84 -2.77 -12.53
C PRO A 95 -6.66 -2.92 -11.25
N ARG A 96 -7.87 -3.46 -11.41
CA ARG A 96 -8.75 -3.80 -10.30
C ARG A 96 -7.97 -4.73 -9.39
N ARG A 97 -7.85 -4.38 -8.11
CA ARG A 97 -7.09 -5.20 -7.17
C ARG A 97 -7.74 -6.57 -7.11
N GLU A 98 -6.94 -7.61 -7.29
CA GLU A 98 -7.38 -8.96 -7.01
C GLU A 98 -7.89 -9.07 -5.57
N GLY A 99 -9.10 -9.61 -5.42
CA GLY A 99 -9.75 -9.70 -4.11
C GLY A 99 -10.32 -8.37 -3.60
N PHE A 100 -10.51 -7.35 -4.45
CA PHE A 100 -11.50 -6.30 -4.15
C PHE A 100 -12.83 -6.71 -4.78
N SER A 101 -13.71 -7.28 -3.97
CA SER A 101 -14.99 -7.82 -4.44
C SER A 101 -15.75 -6.79 -5.28
N SER A 102 -16.04 -7.14 -6.55
CA SER A 102 -16.91 -6.35 -7.43
C SER A 102 -18.28 -6.09 -6.84
N LYS A 103 -18.66 -6.86 -5.82
CA LYS A 103 -19.91 -6.77 -5.07
C LYS A 103 -19.94 -5.60 -4.08
N ILE A 104 -18.79 -5.06 -3.65
CA ILE A 104 -18.76 -3.91 -2.71
C ILE A 104 -19.26 -2.63 -3.40
N SER A 105 -18.88 -2.40 -4.66
CA SER A 105 -19.25 -1.18 -5.39
C SER A 105 -20.76 -0.91 -5.46
N PRO A 106 -21.63 -1.87 -5.83
CA PRO A 106 -23.08 -1.63 -5.84
C PRO A 106 -23.65 -1.40 -4.44
N ILE A 107 -23.08 -2.02 -3.39
CA ILE A 107 -23.51 -1.80 -2.00
C ILE A 107 -23.17 -0.38 -1.55
N GLU A 108 -21.96 0.10 -1.86
CA GLU A 108 -21.55 1.48 -1.56
C GLU A 108 -22.42 2.51 -2.30
N GLN A 109 -22.78 2.23 -3.56
CA GLN A 109 -23.70 3.07 -4.30
C GLN A 109 -25.08 3.13 -3.61
N ARG A 110 -25.61 1.98 -3.19
CA ARG A 110 -26.86 1.91 -2.44
C ARG A 110 -26.77 2.67 -1.11
N CYS A 111 -25.65 2.58 -0.39
CA CYS A 111 -25.43 3.35 0.83
C CYS A 111 -25.48 4.86 0.57
N GLN A 112 -24.89 5.33 -0.54
CA GLN A 112 -24.94 6.75 -0.92
C GLN A 112 -26.36 7.20 -1.26
N GLU A 113 -27.11 6.39 -2.01
CA GLU A 113 -28.51 6.66 -2.34
C GLU A 113 -29.38 6.73 -1.07
N LEU A 114 -29.27 5.74 -0.19
CA LEU A 114 -29.99 5.71 1.09
C LEU A 114 -29.62 6.91 1.97
N SER A 115 -28.35 7.32 2.00
CA SER A 115 -27.91 8.50 2.74
C SER A 115 -28.55 9.78 2.20
N ARG A 116 -28.64 9.95 0.87
CA ARG A 116 -29.32 11.09 0.24
C ARG A 116 -30.82 11.08 0.57
N SER A 117 -31.47 9.93 0.48
CA SER A 117 -32.88 9.78 0.83
C SER A 117 -33.13 10.11 2.31
N TYR A 118 -32.25 9.68 3.22
CA TYR A 118 -32.36 10.00 4.65
C TYR A 118 -32.31 11.51 4.93
N LEU A 119 -31.44 12.23 4.22
CA LEU A 119 -31.32 13.68 4.36
C LEU A 119 -32.51 14.44 3.75
N ALA A 120 -33.14 13.87 2.72
CA ALA A 120 -34.30 14.46 2.06
C ALA A 120 -35.64 14.16 2.78
N ALA A 121 -35.70 13.08 3.56
CA ALA A 121 -36.88 12.67 4.30
C ALA A 121 -37.31 13.74 5.32
N LYS A 122 -38.62 13.98 5.42
CA LYS A 122 -39.19 15.05 6.26
C LYS A 122 -39.73 14.54 7.58
N ASP A 123 -40.18 13.29 7.63
CA ASP A 123 -40.73 12.67 8.83
C ASP A 123 -39.78 11.67 9.46
N ASP A 124 -39.96 11.46 10.76
CA ASP A 124 -39.08 10.61 11.56
C ASP A 124 -39.30 9.12 11.30
N ALA A 125 -40.49 8.73 10.84
CA ALA A 125 -40.81 7.33 10.55
C ALA A 125 -40.08 6.86 9.28
N GLU A 126 -40.08 7.67 8.22
CA GLU A 126 -39.32 7.45 6.99
C GLU A 126 -37.82 7.45 7.28
N LYS A 127 -37.31 8.41 8.05
CA LYS A 127 -35.91 8.43 8.50
C LYS A 127 -35.52 7.16 9.24
N ALA A 128 -36.34 6.69 10.17
CA ALA A 128 -36.07 5.45 10.91
C ALA A 128 -35.99 4.24 9.96
N ARG A 129 -36.87 4.17 8.96
CA ARG A 129 -36.85 3.09 7.96
C ARG A 129 -35.59 3.13 7.10
N ILE A 130 -35.24 4.30 6.57
CA ILE A 130 -34.04 4.49 5.74
C ILE A 130 -32.77 4.20 6.56
N ALA A 131 -32.72 4.63 7.83
CA ALA A 131 -31.59 4.35 8.72
C ALA A 131 -31.40 2.84 8.96
N ALA A 132 -32.49 2.09 9.13
CA ALA A 132 -32.44 0.64 9.28
C ALA A 132 -31.92 -0.04 8.00
N GLU A 133 -32.38 0.40 6.83
CA GLU A 133 -31.90 -0.10 5.53
C GLU A 133 -30.43 0.26 5.28
N LEU A 134 -30.01 1.47 5.61
CA LEU A 134 -28.62 1.92 5.50
C LEU A 134 -27.71 1.09 6.41
N ARG A 135 -28.12 0.84 7.65
CA ARG A 135 -27.37 -0.02 8.58
C ARG A 135 -27.19 -1.43 8.04
N LYS A 136 -28.21 -1.98 7.38
CA LYS A 136 -28.13 -3.30 6.74
C LYS A 136 -27.12 -3.30 5.58
N ALA A 137 -27.19 -2.31 4.69
CA ALA A 137 -26.27 -2.18 3.57
C ALA A 137 -24.81 -1.98 4.03
N LEU A 138 -24.59 -1.14 5.05
CA LEU A 138 -23.28 -0.97 5.65
C LEU A 138 -22.74 -2.29 6.23
N LYS A 139 -23.57 -3.05 6.96
CA LYS A 139 -23.16 -4.35 7.48
C LYS A 139 -22.76 -5.31 6.36
N GLU A 140 -23.51 -5.35 5.27
CA GLU A 140 -23.19 -6.19 4.11
C GLU A 140 -21.83 -5.81 3.49
N SER A 141 -21.54 -4.51 3.33
CA SER A 141 -20.24 -4.02 2.86
C SER A 141 -19.11 -4.44 3.81
N PHE A 142 -19.31 -4.26 5.12
CA PHE A 142 -18.33 -4.65 6.14
C PHE A 142 -18.06 -6.16 6.15
N ASP A 143 -19.09 -6.99 6.07
CA ASP A 143 -18.94 -8.45 6.07
C ASP A 143 -18.13 -8.92 4.84
N LEU A 144 -18.34 -8.30 3.66
CA LEU A 144 -17.53 -8.57 2.47
C LEU A 144 -16.05 -8.16 2.65
N VAL A 145 -15.80 -6.99 3.24
CA VAL A 145 -14.43 -6.52 3.51
C VAL A 145 -13.72 -7.46 4.49
N ILE A 146 -14.41 -7.93 5.53
CA ILE A 146 -13.86 -8.90 6.48
C ILE A 146 -13.55 -10.21 5.78
N SER A 147 -14.46 -10.73 4.96
CA SER A 147 -14.25 -11.97 4.21
C SER A 147 -13.06 -11.88 3.24
N ASP A 148 -12.96 -10.79 2.47
CA ASP A 148 -11.83 -10.55 1.55
C ASP A 148 -10.50 -10.45 2.34
N ALA A 149 -10.52 -9.80 3.51
CA ALA A 149 -9.34 -9.68 4.38
C ALA A 149 -8.90 -11.03 4.96
N GLN A 150 -9.86 -11.85 5.42
CA GLN A 150 -9.60 -13.20 5.93
C GLN A 150 -8.96 -14.09 4.85
N ALA A 151 -9.55 -14.11 3.65
CA ALA A 151 -8.99 -14.86 2.52
C ALA A 151 -7.57 -14.39 2.13
N ARG A 152 -7.26 -13.09 2.30
CA ARG A 152 -5.90 -12.59 2.09
C ARG A 152 -4.94 -13.07 3.18
N ILE A 153 -5.37 -13.04 4.45
CA ILE A 153 -4.56 -13.52 5.57
C ILE A 153 -4.24 -15.01 5.40
N GLU A 154 -5.23 -15.84 5.06
CA GLU A 154 -5.03 -17.27 4.83
C GLU A 154 -4.03 -17.55 3.72
N ARG A 155 -4.13 -16.83 2.59
CA ARG A 155 -3.16 -16.96 1.49
C ARG A 155 -1.74 -16.59 1.91
N LEU A 156 -1.57 -15.48 2.64
CA LEU A 156 -0.26 -15.04 3.13
C LEU A 156 0.32 -16.01 4.15
N GLN A 157 -0.52 -16.55 5.05
CA GLN A 157 -0.11 -17.58 6.01
C GLN A 157 0.37 -18.84 5.30
N LYS A 158 -0.33 -19.27 4.24
CA LYS A 158 0.11 -20.40 3.41
C LYS A 158 1.46 -20.11 2.76
N GLN A 159 1.66 -18.94 2.17
CA GLN A 159 2.94 -18.57 1.54
C GLN A 159 4.10 -18.58 2.55
N VAL A 160 3.87 -18.07 3.76
CA VAL A 160 4.88 -18.14 4.83
C VAL A 160 5.17 -19.59 5.21
N GLY A 161 4.14 -20.42 5.36
CA GLY A 161 4.31 -21.85 5.64
C GLY A 161 5.08 -22.58 4.53
N ASP A 162 4.78 -22.31 3.27
CA ASP A 162 5.47 -22.89 2.12
C ASP A 162 6.96 -22.48 2.08
N LEU A 163 7.27 -21.24 2.46
CA LEU A 163 8.67 -20.76 2.57
C LEU A 163 9.40 -21.42 3.75
N GLN A 164 8.75 -21.55 4.91
CA GLN A 164 9.32 -22.24 6.07
C GLN A 164 9.58 -23.72 5.76
N ALA A 165 8.66 -24.40 5.07
CA ALA A 165 8.84 -25.79 4.66
C ALA A 165 10.00 -25.99 3.68
N LYS A 166 10.35 -24.94 2.91
CA LYS A 166 11.45 -24.94 1.93
C LYS A 166 12.73 -24.28 2.46
N GLU A 167 12.77 -23.90 3.74
CA GLU A 167 13.87 -23.11 4.30
C GLU A 167 15.24 -23.74 4.05
N GLU A 168 15.40 -25.02 4.43
CA GLU A 168 16.65 -25.76 4.25
C GLU A 168 17.06 -25.89 2.77
N GLN A 169 16.08 -26.10 1.88
CA GLN A 169 16.34 -26.16 0.44
C GLN A 169 16.84 -24.81 -0.07
N ILE A 170 16.16 -23.71 0.29
CA ILE A 170 16.53 -22.35 -0.12
C ILE A 170 17.93 -21.99 0.42
N LEU A 171 18.23 -22.38 1.65
CA LEU A 171 19.55 -22.16 2.27
C LEU A 171 20.64 -22.97 1.54
N ALA A 172 20.38 -24.24 1.21
CA ALA A 172 21.32 -25.08 0.47
C ALA A 172 21.59 -24.54 -0.94
N GLU A 173 20.55 -24.16 -1.69
CA GLU A 173 20.66 -23.56 -3.02
C GLU A 173 21.45 -22.24 -2.98
N ARG A 174 21.15 -21.37 -2.01
CA ARG A 174 21.90 -20.13 -1.81
C ARG A 174 23.36 -20.39 -1.45
N LEU A 175 23.61 -21.32 -0.52
CA LEU A 175 24.97 -21.67 -0.11
C LEU A 175 25.78 -22.18 -1.31
N GLN A 176 25.20 -23.07 -2.12
CA GLN A 176 25.86 -23.61 -3.30
C GLN A 176 26.23 -22.51 -4.30
N MET A 177 25.36 -21.53 -4.54
CA MET A 177 25.62 -20.38 -5.41
C MET A 177 26.75 -19.49 -4.89
N PHE A 178 26.83 -19.25 -3.58
CA PHE A 178 27.97 -18.52 -3.01
C PHE A 178 29.28 -19.29 -3.14
N LEU A 179 29.24 -20.63 -3.04
CA LEU A 179 30.41 -21.48 -3.15
C LEU A 179 30.86 -21.73 -4.60
N SER A 180 29.96 -21.66 -5.59
CA SER A 180 30.29 -21.88 -7.01
C SER A 180 30.89 -20.65 -7.70
N GLY A 181 30.77 -19.45 -7.11
CA GLY A 181 31.28 -18.21 -7.69
C GLY A 181 30.46 -17.67 -8.88
N GLU A 182 29.36 -18.33 -9.24
CA GLU A 182 28.40 -17.85 -10.24
C GLU A 182 27.47 -16.81 -9.58
N GLN A 183 27.92 -15.56 -9.51
CA GLN A 183 27.00 -14.41 -9.34
C GLN A 183 26.51 -13.95 -10.71
N ASP A 184 25.68 -14.75 -11.36
CA ASP A 184 24.82 -14.20 -12.41
C ASP A 184 23.58 -13.60 -11.73
N GLY A 185 23.33 -12.32 -12.03
CA GLY A 185 22.33 -11.45 -11.40
C GLY A 185 20.87 -11.85 -11.63
N ALA A 186 20.50 -13.10 -11.33
CA ALA A 186 19.23 -13.72 -11.66
C ALA A 186 18.44 -14.18 -10.41
N LEU A 187 18.51 -13.45 -9.30
CA LEU A 187 17.64 -13.69 -8.13
C LEU A 187 17.17 -12.38 -7.49
N ALA A 188 16.58 -11.50 -8.30
CA ALA A 188 15.36 -10.90 -7.77
C ALA A 188 14.32 -12.04 -7.70
N PRO A 189 13.69 -12.32 -6.55
CA PRO A 189 12.60 -13.28 -6.52
C PRO A 189 11.60 -12.83 -7.58
N GLN A 190 11.44 -13.63 -8.64
CA GLN A 190 10.45 -13.35 -9.66
C GLN A 190 9.11 -13.27 -8.93
N PRO A 191 8.37 -12.14 -9.03
CA PRO A 191 7.07 -12.04 -8.39
C PRO A 191 6.24 -13.25 -8.87
N PRO A 192 5.46 -13.88 -7.98
CA PRO A 192 4.60 -14.99 -8.38
C PRO A 192 3.79 -14.55 -9.60
N PRO A 193 3.59 -15.43 -10.60
CA PRO A 193 2.81 -15.07 -11.78
C PRO A 193 1.48 -14.50 -11.29
N GLY A 194 1.22 -13.26 -11.69
CA GLY A 194 -0.04 -12.62 -11.41
C GLY A 194 -1.19 -13.46 -12.01
N PRO A 195 -2.41 -13.30 -11.48
CA PRO A 195 -3.60 -13.95 -12.02
C PRO A 195 -3.81 -13.75 -13.52
#